data_AF-A0A2A4V0T1-F1
#
_entry.id   AF-A0A2A4V0T1-F1
#
_cell.length_a   1.000
_cell.length_b   1.000
_cell.length_c   1.000
_cell.angle_alpha   90.00
_cell.angle_beta   90.00
_cell.angle_gamma   90.00
#
_symmetry.space_group_name_H-M   'P 1'
#
loop_
_entity.id
_entity.type
_entity.pdbx_description
1 polymer ?
#
loop_
_entity_poly.entity_id
_entity_poly.type
_entity_poly.pdbx_seq_one_letter_code
_entity_poly.pdbx_strand_id
1 'polypeptide(L)'
;MPAEFYNENATELAQQYLSKTFDQVHQSRCQLLPAIIENPNARILDIGAGSGCDAKYIAQSGLSSDNSSVDDLFEVLLVQRGHLTEIQQLRGW
;
A
#
# COMPACT_ATOMS: atom_id res chain seq x y z
N MET A 1 15.61 21.90 -9.35
CA MET A 1 16.00 20.50 -9.06
C MET A 1 14.75 19.64 -8.92
N PRO A 2 14.77 18.32 -9.21
CA PRO A 2 13.59 17.46 -9.05
C PRO A 2 13.05 17.42 -7.61
N ALA A 3 13.92 17.52 -6.61
CA ALA A 3 13.54 17.50 -5.19
C ALA A 3 12.73 18.74 -4.75
N GLU A 4 13.04 19.93 -5.28
CA GLU A 4 12.29 21.16 -4.99
C GLU A 4 10.84 21.05 -5.49
N PHE A 5 10.66 20.50 -6.69
CA PHE A 5 9.33 20.27 -7.26
C PHE A 5 8.46 19.35 -6.38
N TYR A 6 9.01 18.24 -5.88
CA TYR A 6 8.25 17.34 -5.00
C TYR A 6 7.92 17.99 -3.66
N ASN A 7 8.82 18.79 -3.09
CA ASN A 7 8.56 19.46 -1.82
C ASN A 7 7.46 20.53 -1.95
N GLU A 8 7.50 21.32 -3.02
CA GLU A 8 6.54 22.40 -3.25
C GLU A 8 5.14 21.88 -3.62
N ASN A 9 5.07 20.75 -4.34
CA ASN A 9 3.81 20.22 -4.87
C ASN A 9 3.33 18.96 -4.14
N ALA A 10 3.94 18.60 -3.00
CA ALA A 10 3.69 17.34 -2.29
C ALA A 10 2.20 17.08 -2.04
N THR A 11 1.47 18.11 -1.61
CA THR A 11 0.03 18.02 -1.29
C THR A 11 -0.81 17.75 -2.54
N GLU A 12 -0.57 18.46 -3.63
CA GLU A 12 -1.32 18.30 -4.89
C GLU A 12 -0.99 16.98 -5.56
N LEU A 13 0.28 16.56 -5.53
CA LEU A 13 0.69 15.25 -6.02
C LEU A 13 0.05 14.12 -5.21
N ALA A 14 -0.04 14.27 -3.88
CA ALA A 14 -0.75 13.31 -3.03
C ALA A 14 -2.26 13.26 -3.36
N GLN A 15 -2.91 14.41 -3.58
CA GLN A 15 -4.32 14.46 -3.98
C GLN A 15 -4.55 13.81 -5.36
N GLN A 16 -3.68 14.07 -6.33
CA GLN A 16 -3.74 13.43 -7.64
C GLN A 16 -3.58 11.92 -7.53
N TYR A 17 -2.66 11.44 -6.68
CA TYR A 17 -2.50 10.02 -6.42
C TYR A 17 -3.77 9.40 -5.80
N LEU A 18 -4.30 10.02 -4.74
CA LEU A 18 -5.49 9.56 -4.03
C LEU A 18 -6.80 9.69 -4.84
N SER A 19 -6.80 10.46 -5.94
CA SER A 19 -7.96 10.59 -6.83
C SER A 19 -8.21 9.36 -7.71
N LYS A 20 -7.23 8.45 -7.81
CA LYS A 20 -7.33 7.23 -8.61
C LYS A 20 -7.61 6.02 -7.72
N THR A 21 -8.39 5.08 -8.25
CA THR A 21 -8.57 3.78 -7.60
C THR A 21 -7.38 2.86 -7.87
N PHE A 22 -7.23 1.81 -7.06
CA PHE A 22 -6.21 0.78 -7.25
C PHE A 22 -6.24 0.20 -8.67
N ASP A 23 -7.43 -0.14 -9.18
CA ASP A 23 -7.61 -0.70 -10.53
C ASP A 23 -7.22 0.28 -11.64
N GLN A 24 -7.47 1.58 -11.45
CA GLN A 24 -7.10 2.62 -12.41
C GLN A 24 -5.57 2.81 -12.50
N VAL A 25 -4.85 2.52 -11.42
CA VAL A 25 -3.37 2.59 -11.39
C VAL A 25 -2.74 1.29 -11.90
N HIS A 26 -3.33 0.14 -11.56
CA HIS A 26 -2.71 -1.18 -11.74
C HIS A 26 -3.31 -2.04 -12.87
N GLN A 27 -4.21 -1.47 -13.68
CA GLN A 27 -5.03 -2.13 -14.73
C GLN A 27 -4.48 -3.45 -15.30
N SER A 28 -3.32 -3.44 -15.97
CA SER A 28 -2.76 -4.63 -16.63
C SER A 28 -2.11 -5.64 -15.69
N ARG A 29 -1.71 -5.22 -14.49
CA ARG A 29 -1.01 -6.04 -13.48
C ARG A 29 -1.96 -6.68 -12.47
N CYS A 30 -3.18 -6.15 -12.32
CA CYS A 30 -4.19 -6.71 -11.42
C CYS A 30 -4.51 -8.19 -11.71
N GLN A 31 -4.41 -8.62 -12.97
CA GLN A 31 -4.71 -10.00 -13.37
C GLN A 31 -3.77 -11.04 -12.74
N LEU A 32 -2.59 -10.64 -12.28
CA LEU A 32 -1.63 -11.53 -11.62
C LEU A 32 -1.86 -11.65 -10.11
N LEU A 33 -2.58 -10.70 -9.51
CA LEU A 33 -2.76 -10.64 -8.06
C LEU A 33 -3.52 -11.84 -7.49
N PRO A 34 -4.62 -12.36 -8.09
CA PRO A 34 -5.35 -13.49 -7.53
C PRO A 34 -4.46 -14.72 -7.31
N ALA A 35 -3.63 -15.09 -8.30
CA ALA A 35 -2.73 -16.24 -8.18
C ALA A 35 -1.65 -16.08 -7.09
N ILE A 36 -1.28 -14.83 -6.76
CA ILE A 36 -0.33 -14.54 -5.68
C ILE A 36 -1.05 -14.55 -4.33
N ILE A 37 -2.23 -13.96 -4.26
CA ILE A 37 -3.04 -13.85 -3.03
C ILE A 37 -3.52 -15.22 -2.56
N GLU A 38 -3.95 -16.08 -3.48
CA GLU A 38 -4.43 -17.44 -3.19
C GLU A 38 -3.30 -18.40 -2.81
N ASN A 39 -2.03 -18.02 -2.99
CA ASN A 39 -0.89 -18.84 -2.63
C ASN A 39 -0.48 -18.60 -1.17
N PRO A 40 -0.71 -19.56 -0.24
CA PRO A 40 -0.39 -19.38 1.18
C PRO A 40 1.10 -19.23 1.47
N ASN A 41 1.96 -19.62 0.54
CA ASN A 41 3.41 -19.46 0.65
C ASN A 41 3.92 -18.15 0.02
N ALA A 42 3.04 -17.37 -0.61
CA ALA A 42 3.43 -16.07 -1.14
C ALA A 42 3.85 -15.13 0.00
N ARG A 43 4.78 -14.23 -0.34
CA ARG A 43 5.23 -13.14 0.51
C ARG A 43 5.24 -11.87 -0.33
N ILE A 44 4.59 -10.83 0.16
CA ILE A 44 4.43 -9.57 -0.56
C ILE A 44 5.23 -8.50 0.19
N LEU A 45 6.07 -7.77 -0.53
CA LEU A 45 6.83 -6.63 -0.04
C LEU A 45 6.36 -5.38 -0.78
N ASP A 46 5.81 -4.42 -0.05
CA ASP A 46 5.34 -3.14 -0.59
C ASP A 46 6.45 -2.08 -0.45
N ILE A 47 7.09 -1.73 -1.57
CA ILE A 47 8.19 -0.76 -1.60
C ILE A 47 7.65 0.60 -2.02
N GLY A 48 7.83 1.61 -1.16
CA GLY A 48 7.31 2.95 -1.43
C GLY A 48 5.80 3.05 -1.19
N ALA A 49 5.28 2.34 -0.18
CA ALA A 49 3.85 2.18 0.12
C ALA A 49 3.04 3.48 0.30
N GLY A 50 3.70 4.63 0.49
CA GLY A 50 3.04 5.94 0.53
C GLY A 50 1.88 5.98 1.53
N SER A 51 0.66 6.18 1.03
CA SER A 51 -0.59 6.20 1.79
C SER A 51 -1.10 4.82 2.24
N GLY A 52 -0.42 3.72 1.88
CA GLY A 52 -0.80 2.34 2.18
C GLY A 52 -1.97 1.81 1.35
N CYS A 53 -2.29 2.45 0.23
CA CYS A 53 -3.46 2.10 -0.58
C CYS A 53 -3.37 0.68 -1.18
N ASP A 54 -2.18 0.29 -1.65
CA ASP A 54 -1.98 -0.98 -2.35
C ASP A 54 -1.98 -2.14 -1.37
N ALA A 55 -1.24 -2.00 -0.28
CA ALA A 55 -1.31 -2.89 0.87
C ALA A 55 -2.75 -3.12 1.38
N LYS A 56 -3.53 -2.05 1.55
CA LYS A 56 -4.93 -2.15 1.99
C LYS A 56 -5.75 -2.99 1.01
N TYR A 57 -5.62 -2.72 -0.29
CA TYR A 57 -6.35 -3.47 -1.32
C TYR A 57 -5.98 -4.96 -1.26
N ILE A 58 -4.68 -5.28 -1.27
CA ILE A 58 -4.19 -6.66 -1.23
C ILE A 58 -4.68 -7.41 0.01
N ALA A 59 -4.62 -6.76 1.18
CA ALA A 59 -5.13 -7.34 2.43
C ALA A 59 -6.64 -7.63 2.34
N GLN A 60 -7.44 -6.69 1.82
CA GLN A 60 -8.88 -6.88 1.63
C GLN A 60 -9.22 -8.00 0.65
N SER A 61 -8.47 -8.09 -0.45
CA SER A 61 -8.62 -9.16 -1.45
C SER A 61 -8.31 -10.56 -0.88
N GLY A 62 -7.30 -10.67 0.00
CA GLY A 62 -6.94 -11.91 0.68
C GLY A 62 -7.97 -12.42 1.69
N LEU A 63 -8.79 -11.54 2.28
CA LEU A 63 -9.89 -11.96 3.17
C LEU A 63 -11.10 -12.48 2.43
N SER A 64 -11.32 -11.93 1.24
CA SER A 64 -12.46 -12.28 0.40
C SER A 64 -12.28 -13.70 -0.17
N SER A 65 -11.05 -14.20 -0.17
CA SER A 65 -10.65 -15.56 -0.53
C SER A 65 -10.53 -16.42 0.73
N ASP A 66 -11.68 -16.85 1.29
CA ASP A 66 -11.83 -17.82 2.41
C ASP A 66 -11.02 -17.57 3.71
N ASN A 67 -10.21 -16.51 3.81
CA ASN A 67 -9.42 -16.20 4.99
C ASN A 67 -10.27 -15.36 5.97
N SER A 68 -10.93 -16.03 6.91
CA SER A 68 -11.84 -15.43 7.89
C SER A 68 -11.15 -14.78 9.09
N SER A 69 -9.81 -14.80 9.15
CA SER A 69 -9.03 -14.23 10.25
C SER A 69 -8.91 -12.71 10.09
N VAL A 70 -9.80 -11.98 10.76
CA VAL A 70 -9.75 -10.51 10.86
C VAL A 70 -8.47 -10.03 11.56
N ASP A 71 -7.88 -10.86 12.43
CA ASP A 71 -6.66 -10.54 13.18
C ASP A 71 -5.43 -10.38 12.26
N ASP A 72 -5.34 -11.18 11.19
CA ASP A 72 -4.23 -11.09 10.22
C ASP A 72 -4.22 -9.72 9.49
N LEU A 73 -5.37 -9.07 9.35
CA LEU A 73 -5.46 -7.72 8.78
C LEU A 73 -4.98 -6.66 9.71
N PHE A 74 -5.38 -6.76 10.98
CA PHE A 74 -5.00 -5.79 11.98
C PHE A 74 -3.48 -5.83 12.15
N GLU A 75 -2.87 -7.01 12.15
CA GLU A 75 -1.41 -7.14 12.18
C GLU A 75 -0.74 -6.51 10.95
N VAL A 76 -1.23 -6.76 9.73
CA VAL A 76 -0.65 -6.13 8.52
C VAL A 76 -0.80 -4.60 8.54
N LEU A 77 -1.97 -4.09 8.93
CA LEU A 77 -2.25 -2.65 9.03
C LEU A 77 -1.46 -1.98 10.18
N LEU A 78 -1.30 -2.65 11.31
CA LEU A 78 -0.54 -2.16 12.48
C LEU A 78 0.96 -2.16 12.20
N VAL A 79 1.50 -3.19 11.57
CA VAL A 79 2.90 -3.25 11.13
C VAL A 79 3.21 -2.11 10.15
N GLN A 80 2.32 -1.84 9.20
CA GLN A 80 2.51 -0.72 8.26
C GLN A 80 2.39 0.64 8.93
N ARG A 81 1.43 0.84 9.84
CA ARG A 81 1.29 2.08 10.59
C ARG A 81 2.51 2.34 11.49
N GLY A 82 3.06 1.30 12.12
CA GLY A 82 4.30 1.38 12.91
C GLY A 82 5.47 1.86 12.06
N HIS A 83 5.71 1.22 10.92
CA HIS A 83 6.80 1.60 10.01
C HIS A 83 6.65 2.98 9.38
N LEU A 84 5.42 3.41 9.04
CA LEU A 84 5.18 4.76 8.52
C LEU A 84 5.47 5.84 9.58
N THR A 85 5.17 5.56 10.85
CA THR A 85 5.44 6.48 11.96
C THR A 85 6.95 6.61 12.21
N GLU A 86 7.69 5.50 12.13
CA GLU A 86 9.15 5.46 12.29
C GLU A 86 9.88 6.17 11.13
N ILE A 87 9.46 5.94 9.89
CA ILE A 87 10.03 6.61 8.70
C ILE A 87 9.73 8.11 8.69
N GLN A 88 8.57 8.54 9.19
CA GLN A 88 8.25 9.97 9.29
C GLN A 88 9.03 10.68 10.42
N GLN A 89 9.40 9.97 11.49
CA GLN A 89 10.27 10.51 12.56
C GLN A 89 11.73 10.67 12.15
N LEU A 90 12.19 9.96 11.11
CA LEU A 90 13.53 10.13 10.56
C LEU A 90 13.73 11.42 9.75
N ARG A 91 12.70 12.27 9.58
CA ARG A 91 12.82 13.63 9.00
C ARG A 91 13.27 14.71 9.99
N GLY A 92 14.00 14.31 11.04
CA GLY A 92 14.62 15.20 12.02
C GLY A 92 16.08 15.54 11.75
N TRP A 93 16.60 15.26 10.54
CA TRP A 93 17.96 15.60 10.09
C TRP A 93 17.93 16.21 8.70
#